data_AF-A0A2V6THX8-F1
#
_entry.id   AF-A0A2V6THX8-F1
#
_cell.length_a   1.000
_cell.length_b   1.000
_cell.length_c   1.000
_cell.angle_alpha   90.00
_cell.angle_beta   90.00
_cell.angle_gamma   90.00
#
_symmetry.space_group_name_H-M   'P 1'
#
loop_
_entity.id
_entity.type
_entity.pdbx_description
1 polymer ?
#
loop_
_entity_poly.entity_id
_entity_poly.type
_entity_poly.pdbx_seq_one_letter_code
_entity_poly.pdbx_strand_id
1 'polypeptide(L)'
;MPRILAIMGSGETAPTMVTPHREIVARLGDPTPRAVLLDTPYGFQENASEITQRAIEYFSHRVQLTIEPAGFLGPLAPDQTERTPIAEARALSRLRTAGFVFAGPGSPSYALSVWKGSPVPEALSAKLAEGGAVVFSSAAALTLGRFSVPVYEIYKVGQPVHWLDGLDLMKAAGFEGSCVVIPHYDNAEGGTHDTHFCYLGERRLSAMEAMLPDDAWVLGIDEHTVLVVDLEARTVVVSGRGGLTVRRRGASQVFAAGQRLELDALLAAARGDATRARASEPARAAAGAGAAEAEKAPGQRSPLLAEVARLEQAFESAIAGRKASEAAEAILTLDRAIAEWSADTLQTDEPDRARAILYSLVQRLGEAAAGGLRDPRELLAPLVENLITLRGELRAARAFELADRVRDRLIAARIELRDTPGGTVWELRE
;
A
#
# COMPACT_ATOMS: atom_id res chain seq x y z
N MET A 1 4.52 4.01 -30.39
CA MET A 1 4.20 3.97 -28.94
C MET A 1 5.47 4.29 -28.18
N PRO A 2 5.41 5.01 -27.05
CA PRO A 2 6.60 5.24 -26.23
C PRO A 2 7.15 3.90 -25.71
N ARG A 3 8.43 3.89 -25.31
CA ARG A 3 9.12 2.72 -24.74
C ARG A 3 9.30 2.95 -23.25
N ILE A 4 8.50 2.27 -22.44
CA ILE A 4 8.43 2.50 -20.99
C ILE A 4 8.79 1.21 -20.25
N LEU A 5 9.76 1.32 -19.33
CA LEU A 5 10.00 0.33 -18.29
C LEU A 5 9.57 0.93 -16.96
N ALA A 6 8.63 0.29 -16.27
CA ALA A 6 8.26 0.67 -14.92
C ALA A 6 8.51 -0.49 -13.95
N ILE A 7 9.13 -0.19 -12.82
CA ILE A 7 9.46 -1.19 -11.80
C ILE A 7 8.95 -0.69 -10.45
N MET A 8 8.07 -1.46 -9.80
CA MET A 8 7.48 -1.12 -8.51
C MET A 8 8.04 -2.01 -7.41
N GLY A 9 8.34 -1.42 -6.25
CA GLY A 9 8.86 -2.17 -5.11
C GLY A 9 7.81 -3.04 -4.43
N SER A 10 6.58 -2.55 -4.28
CA SER A 10 5.42 -3.28 -3.76
C SER A 10 4.13 -2.47 -3.97
N GLY A 11 2.99 -3.01 -3.54
CA GLY A 11 1.71 -2.30 -3.51
C GLY A 11 1.17 -2.05 -4.92
N GLU A 12 1.45 -2.96 -5.84
CA GLU A 12 1.20 -2.83 -7.27
C GLU A 12 -0.28 -2.62 -7.63
N THR A 13 -1.18 -3.09 -6.77
CA THR A 13 -2.63 -2.86 -6.80
C THR A 13 -3.14 -2.06 -5.58
N ALA A 14 -2.25 -1.41 -4.85
CA ALA A 14 -2.59 -0.53 -3.73
C ALA A 14 -2.98 0.88 -4.21
N PRO A 15 -3.77 1.65 -3.43
CA PRO A 15 -4.18 3.01 -3.79
C PRO A 15 -3.02 3.94 -4.16
N THR A 16 -1.85 3.75 -3.56
CA THR A 16 -0.63 4.53 -3.82
C THR A 16 -0.14 4.41 -5.27
N MET A 17 -0.45 3.30 -5.96
CA MET A 17 0.04 3.03 -7.32
C MET A 17 -0.96 3.44 -8.42
N VAL A 18 -2.14 3.95 -8.07
CA VAL A 18 -3.16 4.36 -9.06
C VAL A 18 -2.64 5.46 -9.98
N THR A 19 -2.06 6.53 -9.41
CA THR A 19 -1.55 7.66 -10.19
C THR A 19 -0.41 7.25 -11.13
N PRO A 20 0.64 6.54 -10.67
CA PRO A 20 1.67 6.04 -11.58
C PRO A 20 1.15 5.21 -12.75
N HIS A 21 0.22 4.26 -12.50
CA HIS A 21 -0.37 3.47 -13.58
C HIS A 21 -1.11 4.36 -14.58
N ARG A 22 -1.94 5.30 -14.12
CA ARG A 22 -2.66 6.23 -15.00
C ARG A 22 -1.73 7.10 -15.83
N GLU A 23 -0.63 7.57 -15.25
CA GLU A 23 0.37 8.34 -15.99
C GLU A 23 1.07 7.50 -17.08
N ILE A 24 1.41 6.25 -16.79
CA ILE A 24 1.97 5.33 -17.79
C ILE A 24 0.96 5.09 -18.92
N VAL A 25 -0.29 4.80 -18.58
CA VAL A 25 -1.37 4.57 -19.56
C VAL A 25 -1.60 5.82 -20.43
N ALA A 26 -1.65 7.01 -19.82
CA ALA A 26 -1.84 8.26 -20.55
C ALA A 26 -0.74 8.52 -21.58
N ARG A 27 0.51 8.12 -21.28
CA ARG A 27 1.63 8.26 -22.23
C ARG A 27 1.50 7.33 -23.44
N LEU A 28 0.81 6.20 -23.32
CA LEU A 28 0.64 5.26 -24.43
C LEU A 28 -0.29 5.77 -25.54
N GLY A 29 -1.09 6.81 -25.26
CA GLY A 29 -1.93 7.51 -26.23
C GLY A 29 -3.30 6.85 -26.48
N ASP A 30 -4.03 7.42 -27.45
CA ASP A 30 -5.38 7.01 -27.88
C ASP A 30 -5.32 6.45 -29.32
N PRO A 31 -5.92 5.28 -29.63
CA PRO A 31 -6.59 4.35 -28.71
C PRO A 31 -5.66 3.74 -27.68
N THR A 32 -6.16 3.61 -26.45
CA THR A 32 -5.46 2.91 -25.37
C THR A 32 -5.06 1.52 -25.85
N PRO A 33 -3.77 1.13 -25.72
CA PRO A 33 -3.33 -0.17 -26.20
C PRO A 33 -4.00 -1.30 -25.43
N ARG A 34 -4.03 -2.47 -26.08
CA ARG A 34 -4.32 -3.73 -25.42
C ARG A 34 -3.37 -3.92 -24.22
N ALA A 35 -3.94 -4.17 -23.05
CA ALA A 35 -3.21 -4.44 -21.82
C ALA A 35 -3.31 -5.91 -21.43
N VAL A 36 -2.19 -6.50 -21.01
CA VAL A 36 -2.11 -7.91 -20.61
C VAL A 36 -1.49 -8.04 -19.22
N LEU A 37 -2.14 -8.82 -18.36
CA LEU A 37 -1.63 -9.29 -17.07
C LEU A 37 -0.91 -10.62 -17.27
N LEU A 38 0.39 -10.67 -17.00
CA LEU A 38 1.16 -11.91 -16.94
C LEU A 38 0.93 -12.58 -15.58
N ASP A 39 0.05 -13.58 -15.61
CA ASP A 39 -0.42 -14.37 -14.47
C ASP A 39 0.52 -15.52 -14.09
N THR A 40 1.61 -15.72 -14.83
CA THR A 40 2.59 -16.78 -14.56
C THR A 40 3.18 -16.77 -13.15
N PRO A 41 3.60 -15.63 -12.56
CA PRO A 41 4.36 -15.67 -11.30
C PRO A 41 3.57 -16.31 -10.15
N TYR A 42 2.26 -16.15 -10.11
CA TYR A 42 1.37 -16.77 -9.14
C TYR A 42 0.53 -17.93 -9.73
N GLY A 43 0.76 -18.30 -10.99
CA GLY A 43 -0.10 -19.25 -11.72
C GLY A 43 -0.14 -20.67 -11.16
N PHE A 44 0.79 -21.02 -10.26
CA PHE A 44 0.80 -22.29 -9.53
C PHE A 44 -0.08 -22.30 -8.27
N GLN A 45 -0.55 -21.13 -7.82
CA GLN A 45 -1.30 -21.02 -6.57
C GLN A 45 -2.74 -21.48 -6.74
N GLU A 46 -3.30 -22.12 -5.70
CA GLU A 46 -4.70 -22.57 -5.67
C GLU A 46 -5.70 -21.42 -5.86
N ASN A 47 -5.34 -20.21 -5.43
CA ASN A 47 -6.15 -18.99 -5.58
C ASN A 47 -5.72 -18.10 -6.76
N ALA A 48 -4.99 -18.65 -7.76
CA ALA A 48 -4.50 -17.86 -8.91
C ALA A 48 -5.62 -17.11 -9.66
N SER A 49 -6.80 -17.71 -9.80
CA SER A 49 -7.96 -17.08 -10.43
C SER A 49 -8.46 -15.85 -9.65
N GLU A 50 -8.44 -15.91 -8.32
CA GLU A 50 -8.81 -14.80 -7.45
C GLU A 50 -7.80 -13.64 -7.56
N ILE A 51 -6.49 -13.94 -7.54
CA ILE A 51 -5.44 -12.93 -7.71
C ILE A 51 -5.60 -12.22 -9.06
N THR A 52 -5.82 -12.99 -10.14
CA THR A 52 -6.10 -12.45 -11.48
C THR A 52 -7.33 -11.54 -11.47
N GLN A 53 -8.44 -11.98 -10.87
CA GLN A 53 -9.68 -11.21 -10.86
C GLN A 53 -9.52 -9.89 -10.09
N ARG A 54 -8.86 -9.91 -8.92
CA ARG A 54 -8.57 -8.70 -8.14
C ARG A 54 -7.73 -7.69 -8.93
N ALA A 55 -6.72 -8.15 -9.65
CA ALA A 55 -5.90 -7.30 -10.52
C ALA A 55 -6.74 -6.67 -11.66
N ILE A 56 -7.60 -7.46 -12.33
CA ILE A 56 -8.50 -6.96 -13.38
C ILE A 56 -9.45 -5.89 -12.83
N GLU A 57 -10.05 -6.13 -11.67
CA GLU A 57 -10.95 -5.17 -11.00
C GLU A 57 -10.23 -3.89 -10.61
N TYR A 58 -9.00 -3.99 -10.08
CA TYR A 58 -8.18 -2.82 -9.77
C TYR A 58 -7.90 -1.96 -11.02
N PHE A 59 -7.43 -2.58 -12.11
CA PHE A 59 -7.13 -1.83 -13.33
C PHE A 59 -8.40 -1.23 -13.96
N SER A 60 -9.51 -1.97 -13.96
CA SER A 60 -10.80 -1.48 -14.47
C SER A 60 -11.34 -0.30 -13.64
N HIS A 61 -11.48 -0.48 -12.32
CA HIS A 61 -12.17 0.50 -11.46
C HIS A 61 -11.27 1.67 -11.02
N ARG A 62 -9.98 1.43 -10.81
CA ARG A 62 -9.05 2.45 -10.29
C ARG A 62 -8.20 3.04 -11.39
N VAL A 63 -7.61 2.24 -12.28
CA VAL A 63 -6.72 2.77 -13.35
C VAL A 63 -7.51 3.23 -14.57
N GLN A 64 -8.75 2.75 -14.77
CA GLN A 64 -9.55 2.95 -15.98
C GLN A 64 -8.89 2.33 -17.23
N LEU A 65 -8.28 1.16 -17.04
CA LEU A 65 -7.64 0.36 -18.09
C LEU A 65 -8.27 -1.03 -18.13
N THR A 66 -8.78 -1.43 -19.29
CA THR A 66 -9.19 -2.83 -19.51
C THR A 66 -7.95 -3.69 -19.73
N ILE A 67 -7.65 -4.55 -18.77
CA ILE A 67 -6.57 -5.53 -18.82
C ILE A 67 -7.15 -6.94 -18.89
N GLU A 68 -6.55 -7.82 -19.70
CA GLU A 68 -6.93 -9.23 -19.76
C GLU A 68 -5.78 -10.14 -19.30
N PRO A 69 -6.07 -11.31 -18.71
CA PRO A 69 -5.03 -12.25 -18.35
C PRO A 69 -4.37 -12.83 -19.61
N ALA A 70 -3.05 -13.03 -19.54
CA ALA A 70 -2.33 -13.74 -20.58
C ALA A 70 -2.85 -15.17 -20.70
N GLY A 71 -3.04 -15.86 -19.57
CA GLY A 71 -3.32 -17.29 -19.51
C GLY A 71 -2.06 -18.13 -19.73
N PHE A 72 -0.90 -17.66 -19.26
CA PHE A 72 0.39 -18.35 -19.42
C PHE A 72 0.88 -18.90 -18.07
N LEU A 73 0.05 -19.70 -17.41
CA LEU A 73 0.21 -20.08 -15.99
C LEU A 73 1.40 -21.01 -15.70
N GLY A 74 1.96 -21.67 -16.73
CA GLY A 74 3.06 -22.61 -16.58
C GLY A 74 2.64 -24.01 -16.09
N PRO A 75 3.58 -24.94 -15.88
CA PRO A 75 3.30 -26.36 -15.74
C PRO A 75 2.60 -26.77 -14.45
N LEU A 76 2.66 -25.94 -13.40
CA LEU A 76 2.07 -26.24 -12.10
C LEU A 76 0.69 -25.57 -11.91
N ALA A 77 0.06 -25.11 -12.99
CA ALA A 77 -1.29 -24.55 -12.93
C ALA A 77 -2.28 -25.54 -12.28
N PRO A 78 -3.18 -25.10 -11.38
CA PRO A 78 -4.17 -25.98 -10.76
C PRO A 78 -5.09 -26.64 -11.79
N ASP A 79 -5.55 -25.88 -12.78
CA ASP A 79 -6.33 -26.40 -13.90
C ASP A 79 -5.43 -26.69 -15.12
N GLN A 80 -5.10 -27.97 -15.28
CA GLN A 80 -4.28 -28.43 -16.41
C GLN A 80 -5.05 -28.42 -17.74
N THR A 81 -6.40 -28.30 -17.74
CA THR A 81 -7.18 -28.24 -18.97
C THR A 81 -6.98 -26.92 -19.73
N GLU A 82 -6.54 -25.87 -19.02
CA GLU A 82 -6.19 -24.58 -19.62
C GLU A 82 -4.82 -24.62 -20.33
N ARG A 83 -4.03 -25.70 -20.17
CA ARG A 83 -2.68 -25.84 -20.71
C ARG A 83 -2.61 -26.60 -22.03
N THR A 84 -3.45 -26.20 -22.98
CA THR A 84 -3.38 -26.74 -24.35
C THR A 84 -2.37 -25.95 -25.20
N PRO A 85 -1.74 -26.56 -26.22
CA PRO A 85 -0.86 -25.81 -27.13
C PRO A 85 -1.53 -24.60 -27.78
N ILE A 86 -2.83 -24.67 -28.03
CA ILE A 86 -3.60 -23.54 -28.57
C ILE A 86 -3.80 -22.43 -27.52
N ALA A 87 -3.99 -22.77 -26.25
CA ALA A 87 -4.08 -21.79 -25.17
C ALA A 87 -2.74 -21.08 -24.94
N GLU A 88 -1.63 -21.83 -24.90
CA GLU A 88 -0.29 -21.25 -24.79
C GLU A 88 0.04 -20.35 -25.99
N ALA A 89 -0.29 -20.78 -27.22
CA ALA A 89 -0.10 -19.95 -28.41
C ALA A 89 -0.95 -18.67 -28.39
N ARG A 90 -2.20 -18.75 -27.88
CA ARG A 90 -3.06 -17.58 -27.68
C ARG A 90 -2.45 -16.63 -26.65
N ALA A 91 -2.01 -17.13 -25.50
CA ALA A 91 -1.38 -16.34 -24.45
C ALA A 91 -0.16 -15.57 -24.95
N LEU A 92 0.73 -16.25 -25.69
CA LEU A 92 1.90 -15.62 -26.31
C LEU A 92 1.51 -14.60 -27.38
N SER A 93 0.42 -14.84 -28.13
CA SER A 93 -0.13 -13.86 -29.09
C SER A 93 -0.66 -12.62 -28.38
N ARG A 94 -1.38 -12.79 -27.26
CA ARG A 94 -1.82 -11.67 -26.40
C ARG A 94 -0.62 -10.85 -25.94
N LEU A 95 0.38 -11.54 -25.36
CA LEU A 95 1.59 -10.89 -24.89
C LEU A 95 2.26 -10.09 -26.01
N ARG A 96 2.52 -10.68 -27.19
CA ARG A 96 3.18 -9.97 -28.31
C ARG A 96 2.41 -8.74 -28.77
N THR A 97 1.09 -8.82 -28.86
CA THR A 97 0.23 -7.74 -29.39
C THR A 97 -0.15 -6.69 -28.34
N ALA A 98 0.13 -6.91 -27.06
CA ALA A 98 -0.14 -5.94 -26.00
C ALA A 98 0.81 -4.74 -26.08
N GLY A 99 0.28 -3.53 -25.93
CA GLY A 99 1.08 -2.31 -25.73
C GLY A 99 1.33 -1.98 -24.27
N PHE A 100 0.66 -2.67 -23.34
CA PHE A 100 0.90 -2.60 -21.90
C PHE A 100 0.97 -4.02 -21.32
N VAL A 101 2.04 -4.34 -20.60
CA VAL A 101 2.22 -5.63 -19.93
C VAL A 101 2.49 -5.39 -18.46
N PHE A 102 1.71 -6.04 -17.60
CA PHE A 102 1.87 -5.96 -16.16
C PHE A 102 2.10 -7.34 -15.54
N ALA A 103 3.01 -7.41 -14.57
CA ALA A 103 3.29 -8.60 -13.76
C ALA A 103 3.66 -8.17 -12.34
N GLY A 104 3.26 -8.93 -11.33
CA GLY A 104 3.49 -8.53 -9.94
C GLY A 104 3.70 -9.66 -8.95
N PRO A 105 2.66 -10.02 -8.17
CA PRO A 105 2.80 -10.91 -7.02
C PRO A 105 3.13 -12.34 -7.48
N GLY A 106 3.62 -13.18 -6.57
CA GLY A 106 3.87 -14.60 -6.85
C GLY A 106 5.31 -15.00 -6.56
N SER A 107 5.86 -15.93 -7.33
CA SER A 107 7.21 -16.47 -7.15
C SER A 107 8.15 -16.10 -8.30
N PRO A 108 9.31 -15.46 -8.01
CA PRO A 108 10.30 -15.14 -9.03
C PRO A 108 10.93 -16.42 -9.63
N SER A 109 11.20 -17.42 -8.79
CA SER A 109 11.81 -18.68 -9.22
C SER A 109 10.87 -19.48 -10.12
N TYR A 110 9.57 -19.52 -9.78
CA TYR A 110 8.56 -20.15 -10.63
C TYR A 110 8.42 -19.40 -11.95
N ALA A 111 8.28 -18.07 -11.93
CA ALA A 111 8.19 -17.25 -13.13
C ALA A 111 9.38 -17.48 -14.08
N LEU A 112 10.62 -17.48 -13.55
CA LEU A 112 11.83 -17.76 -14.34
C LEU A 112 11.86 -19.18 -14.89
N SER A 113 11.41 -20.18 -14.12
CA SER A 113 11.35 -21.57 -14.58
C SER A 113 10.43 -21.75 -15.79
N VAL A 114 9.42 -20.90 -15.93
CA VAL A 114 8.46 -20.92 -17.05
C VAL A 114 8.93 -20.02 -18.19
N TRP A 115 9.36 -18.79 -17.89
CA TRP A 115 9.63 -17.78 -18.90
C TRP A 115 10.93 -17.98 -19.66
N LYS A 116 12.02 -18.38 -19.00
CA LYS A 116 13.35 -18.48 -19.64
C LYS A 116 13.36 -19.41 -20.86
N GLY A 117 12.63 -20.52 -20.80
CA GLY A 117 12.52 -21.50 -21.87
C GLY A 117 11.42 -21.20 -22.90
N SER A 118 10.82 -20.02 -22.86
CA SER A 118 9.66 -19.65 -23.68
C SER A 118 9.92 -18.37 -24.51
N PRO A 119 9.04 -18.02 -25.46
CA PRO A 119 9.13 -16.75 -26.18
C PRO A 119 8.79 -15.49 -25.35
N VAL A 120 8.49 -15.61 -24.05
CA VAL A 120 8.15 -14.47 -23.18
C VAL A 120 9.27 -13.43 -23.11
N PRO A 121 10.56 -13.77 -22.87
CA PRO A 121 11.62 -12.78 -22.74
C PRO A 121 11.87 -12.02 -24.05
N GLU A 122 11.76 -12.70 -25.20
CA GLU A 122 11.83 -12.06 -26.52
C GLU A 122 10.68 -11.07 -26.72
N ALA A 123 9.44 -11.47 -26.39
CA ALA A 123 8.28 -10.60 -26.52
C ALA A 123 8.35 -9.36 -25.60
N LEU A 124 8.92 -9.49 -24.39
CA LEU A 124 9.15 -8.37 -23.49
C LEU A 124 10.27 -7.46 -23.99
N SER A 125 11.38 -8.04 -24.46
CA SER A 125 12.50 -7.28 -25.03
C SER A 125 12.08 -6.48 -26.26
N ALA A 126 11.27 -7.08 -27.15
CA ALA A 126 10.74 -6.40 -28.32
C ALA A 126 9.91 -5.16 -27.94
N LYS A 127 9.11 -5.21 -26.87
CA LYS A 127 8.35 -4.03 -26.39
C LYS A 127 9.26 -2.92 -25.89
N LEU A 128 10.30 -3.28 -25.14
CA LEU A 128 11.29 -2.32 -24.65
C LEU A 128 12.11 -1.70 -25.79
N ALA A 129 12.28 -2.43 -26.90
CA ALA A 129 13.01 -1.97 -28.07
C ALA A 129 12.16 -1.16 -29.06
N GLU A 130 10.92 -1.59 -29.31
CA GLU A 130 10.08 -1.14 -30.43
C GLU A 130 8.89 -0.27 -30.00
N GLY A 131 8.42 -0.41 -28.75
CA GLY A 131 7.28 0.35 -28.25
C GLY A 131 6.37 -0.46 -27.31
N GLY A 132 5.89 0.20 -26.26
CA GLY A 132 5.01 -0.36 -25.25
C GLY A 132 5.51 -0.10 -23.83
N ALA A 133 4.69 -0.48 -22.86
CA ALA A 133 5.03 -0.43 -21.44
C ALA A 133 5.19 -1.83 -20.87
N VAL A 134 6.31 -2.06 -20.18
CA VAL A 134 6.54 -3.23 -19.32
C VAL A 134 6.56 -2.74 -17.88
N VAL A 135 5.56 -3.16 -17.10
CA VAL A 135 5.33 -2.73 -15.72
C VAL A 135 5.44 -3.92 -14.78
N PHE A 136 6.56 -4.06 -14.09
CA PHE A 136 6.85 -5.21 -13.25
C PHE A 136 6.95 -4.80 -11.79
N SER A 137 6.48 -5.65 -10.88
CA SER A 137 6.45 -5.36 -9.45
C SER A 137 6.79 -6.59 -8.63
N SER A 138 7.20 -6.40 -7.37
CA SER A 138 7.45 -7.48 -6.39
C SER A 138 8.18 -8.70 -7.01
N ALA A 139 7.63 -9.91 -6.91
CA ALA A 139 8.22 -11.12 -7.44
C ALA A 139 8.56 -11.06 -8.94
N ALA A 140 7.72 -10.43 -9.76
CA ALA A 140 8.03 -10.25 -11.17
C ALA A 140 9.24 -9.32 -11.37
N ALA A 141 9.37 -8.24 -10.60
CA ALA A 141 10.48 -7.28 -10.72
C ALA A 141 11.87 -7.93 -10.50
N LEU A 142 11.97 -8.90 -9.57
CA LEU A 142 13.20 -9.69 -9.35
C LEU A 142 13.71 -10.38 -10.64
N THR A 143 12.80 -10.74 -11.55
CA THR A 143 13.15 -11.46 -12.78
C THR A 143 13.81 -10.59 -13.85
N LEU A 144 13.71 -9.26 -13.76
CA LEU A 144 14.16 -8.34 -14.81
C LEU A 144 15.67 -8.30 -14.99
N GLY A 145 16.41 -8.48 -13.90
CA GLY A 145 17.87 -8.33 -13.86
C GLY A 145 18.63 -9.45 -14.59
N ARG A 146 19.96 -9.33 -14.61
CA ARG A 146 20.85 -10.40 -15.07
C ARG A 146 20.85 -11.60 -14.12
N PHE A 147 20.70 -11.32 -12.83
CA PHE A 147 20.54 -12.29 -11.76
C PHE A 147 19.27 -11.97 -10.95
N SER A 148 18.67 -12.99 -10.33
CA SER A 148 17.44 -12.88 -9.56
C SER A 148 17.58 -13.56 -8.21
N VAL A 149 16.94 -12.97 -7.19
CA VAL A 149 16.89 -13.53 -5.83
C VAL A 149 15.80 -14.62 -5.75
N PRO A 150 16.13 -15.86 -5.38
CA PRO A 150 15.15 -16.90 -5.05
C PRO A 150 14.68 -16.73 -3.60
N VAL A 151 13.89 -15.67 -3.35
CA VAL A 151 13.59 -15.20 -2.00
C VAL A 151 12.89 -16.26 -1.15
N TYR A 152 11.93 -17.01 -1.70
CA TYR A 152 11.19 -18.01 -0.92
C TYR A 152 12.05 -19.21 -0.56
N GLU A 153 12.91 -19.65 -1.47
CA GLU A 153 13.86 -20.72 -1.22
C GLU A 153 14.85 -20.34 -0.11
N ILE A 154 15.34 -19.10 -0.11
CA ILE A 154 16.28 -18.62 0.91
C ILE A 154 15.57 -18.34 2.25
N TYR A 155 14.46 -17.61 2.22
CA TYR A 155 13.81 -17.08 3.42
C TYR A 155 12.83 -18.06 4.06
N LYS A 156 12.02 -18.77 3.26
CA LYS A 156 10.97 -19.69 3.77
C LYS A 156 11.44 -21.14 3.84
N VAL A 157 12.16 -21.63 2.82
CA VAL A 157 12.67 -23.01 2.77
C VAL A 157 13.97 -23.17 3.56
N GLY A 158 14.78 -22.11 3.66
CA GLY A 158 16.05 -22.11 4.39
C GLY A 158 17.23 -22.64 3.58
N GLN A 159 17.18 -22.54 2.25
CA GLN A 159 18.30 -22.90 1.38
C GLN A 159 19.49 -21.95 1.59
N PRO A 160 20.73 -22.41 1.29
CA PRO A 160 21.89 -21.52 1.20
C PRO A 160 21.65 -20.38 0.20
N VAL A 161 22.30 -19.24 0.45
CA VAL A 161 22.20 -18.10 -0.46
C VAL A 161 22.83 -18.43 -1.83
N HIS A 162 22.12 -18.10 -2.90
CA HIS A 162 22.53 -18.33 -4.28
C HIS A 162 21.75 -17.39 -5.22
N TRP A 163 22.26 -17.22 -6.43
CA TRP A 163 21.59 -16.47 -7.50
C TRP A 163 20.96 -17.42 -8.51
N LEU A 164 19.79 -17.07 -9.03
CA LEU A 164 19.29 -17.59 -10.30
C LEU A 164 19.72 -16.65 -11.42
N ASP A 165 19.89 -17.12 -12.67
CA ASP A 165 19.92 -16.16 -13.78
C ASP A 165 18.55 -15.48 -13.88
N GLY A 166 18.51 -14.20 -14.20
CA GLY A 166 17.28 -13.49 -14.52
C GLY A 166 16.96 -13.56 -16.02
N LEU A 167 16.06 -12.67 -16.46
CA LEU A 167 15.69 -12.52 -17.87
C LEU A 167 16.63 -11.58 -18.64
N ASP A 168 17.50 -10.84 -17.93
CA ASP A 168 18.43 -9.86 -18.51
C ASP A 168 17.73 -8.74 -19.32
N LEU A 169 16.49 -8.40 -18.95
CA LEU A 169 15.69 -7.37 -19.60
C LEU A 169 16.21 -5.96 -19.28
N MET A 170 16.86 -5.77 -18.12
CA MET A 170 17.50 -4.49 -17.79
C MET A 170 18.54 -4.11 -18.85
N LYS A 171 19.31 -5.08 -19.34
CA LYS A 171 20.28 -4.85 -20.42
C LYS A 171 19.61 -4.46 -21.73
N ALA A 172 18.49 -5.12 -22.08
CA ALA A 172 17.69 -4.75 -23.25
C ALA A 172 17.10 -3.32 -23.13
N ALA A 173 16.82 -2.86 -21.90
CA ALA A 173 16.39 -1.50 -21.59
C ALA A 173 17.56 -0.49 -21.50
N GLY A 174 18.79 -0.88 -21.86
CA GLY A 174 19.94 0.02 -21.87
C GLY A 174 20.58 0.28 -20.51
N PHE A 175 20.31 -0.58 -19.52
CA PHE A 175 21.06 -0.58 -18.27
C PHE A 175 22.37 -1.37 -18.46
N GLU A 176 23.50 -0.69 -18.30
CA GLU A 176 24.83 -1.29 -18.46
C GLU A 176 25.23 -2.18 -17.27
N GLY A 177 26.14 -3.12 -17.53
CA GLY A 177 26.65 -4.05 -16.53
C GLY A 177 25.66 -5.13 -16.12
N SER A 178 25.99 -5.85 -15.04
CA SER A 178 25.15 -6.93 -14.50
C SER A 178 24.15 -6.39 -13.47
N CYS A 179 23.12 -5.66 -13.95
CA CYS A 179 22.08 -5.08 -13.08
C CYS A 179 21.23 -6.18 -12.42
N VAL A 180 21.07 -6.10 -11.10
CA VAL A 180 20.14 -6.91 -10.31
C VAL A 180 19.04 -5.99 -9.78
N VAL A 181 17.77 -6.41 -9.87
CA VAL A 181 16.64 -5.64 -9.34
C VAL A 181 16.20 -6.28 -8.02
N ILE A 182 16.09 -5.49 -6.95
CA ILE A 182 15.58 -5.93 -5.65
C ILE A 182 14.42 -5.01 -5.22
N PRO A 183 13.17 -5.46 -5.37
CA PRO A 183 11.99 -4.78 -4.83
C PRO A 183 11.90 -4.99 -3.31
N HIS A 184 10.88 -4.43 -2.64
CA HIS A 184 10.75 -4.51 -1.18
C HIS A 184 12.06 -4.16 -0.45
N TYR A 185 12.76 -3.13 -0.95
CA TYR A 185 14.15 -2.89 -0.56
C TYR A 185 14.27 -2.40 0.89
N ASP A 186 13.32 -1.60 1.34
CA ASP A 186 13.19 -1.09 2.70
C ASP A 186 12.27 -1.92 3.60
N ASN A 187 11.86 -3.12 3.17
CA ASN A 187 10.92 -3.97 3.90
C ASN A 187 11.29 -4.16 5.38
N ALA A 188 10.36 -3.81 6.26
CA ALA A 188 10.52 -3.87 7.72
C ALA A 188 9.51 -4.80 8.41
N GLU A 189 8.84 -5.71 7.68
CA GLU A 189 7.86 -6.65 8.24
C GLU A 189 8.41 -7.55 9.35
N GLY A 190 9.73 -7.78 9.39
CA GLY A 190 10.37 -8.59 10.42
C GLY A 190 10.27 -8.02 11.84
N GLY A 191 10.04 -6.72 11.99
CA GLY A 191 9.93 -6.04 13.28
C GLY A 191 11.21 -6.10 14.12
N THR A 192 11.46 -7.23 14.79
CA THR A 192 12.64 -7.47 15.65
C THR A 192 13.84 -8.05 14.90
N HIS A 193 13.69 -8.39 13.62
CA HIS A 193 14.75 -8.92 12.78
C HIS A 193 14.75 -8.26 11.40
N ASP A 194 15.90 -8.33 10.74
CA ASP A 194 16.16 -7.64 9.49
C ASP A 194 15.54 -8.37 8.29
N THR A 195 14.52 -7.76 7.69
CA THR A 195 13.84 -8.22 6.46
C THR A 195 14.07 -7.30 5.27
N HIS A 196 14.99 -6.35 5.36
CA HIS A 196 15.31 -5.46 4.24
C HIS A 196 15.76 -6.28 3.02
N PHE A 197 15.70 -5.65 1.86
CA PHE A 197 16.17 -6.21 0.59
C PHE A 197 15.40 -7.49 0.20
N CYS A 198 14.06 -7.42 0.21
CA CYS A 198 13.19 -8.55 -0.10
C CYS A 198 13.43 -9.74 0.86
N TYR A 199 13.27 -9.54 2.17
CA TYR A 199 13.43 -10.55 3.23
C TYR A 199 14.82 -11.20 3.36
N LEU A 200 15.83 -10.69 2.65
CA LEU A 200 17.20 -11.20 2.76
C LEU A 200 17.86 -10.76 4.08
N GLY A 201 17.73 -9.48 4.40
CA GLY A 201 18.53 -8.77 5.39
C GLY A 201 19.97 -8.55 4.93
N GLU A 202 20.66 -7.60 5.56
CA GLU A 202 21.99 -7.10 5.19
C GLU A 202 23.04 -8.22 5.12
N ARG A 203 23.00 -9.16 6.07
CA ARG A 203 23.94 -10.28 6.15
C ARG A 203 23.86 -11.19 4.92
N ARG A 204 22.64 -11.53 4.46
CA ARG A 204 22.46 -12.42 3.30
C ARG A 204 22.73 -11.67 2.01
N LEU A 205 22.25 -10.43 1.86
CA LEU A 205 22.52 -9.62 0.67
C LEU A 205 24.02 -9.43 0.46
N SER A 206 24.77 -9.05 1.50
CA SER A 206 26.24 -8.89 1.41
C SER A 206 26.94 -10.16 0.95
N ALA A 207 26.53 -11.33 1.46
CA ALA A 207 27.08 -12.62 1.04
C ALA A 207 26.75 -12.94 -0.42
N MET A 208 25.54 -12.59 -0.87
CA MET A 208 25.12 -12.75 -2.27
C MET A 208 25.86 -11.79 -3.20
N GLU A 209 26.05 -10.53 -2.82
CA GLU A 209 26.80 -9.54 -3.60
C GLU A 209 28.24 -10.00 -3.88
N ALA A 210 28.89 -10.69 -2.93
CA ALA A 210 30.23 -11.24 -3.11
C ALA A 210 30.32 -12.37 -4.15
N MET A 211 29.19 -12.94 -4.57
CA MET A 211 29.12 -13.99 -5.60
C MET A 211 28.95 -13.41 -7.02
N LEU A 212 28.66 -12.12 -7.13
CA LEU A 212 28.39 -11.46 -8.41
C LEU A 212 29.68 -11.05 -9.13
N PRO A 213 29.64 -10.92 -10.47
CA PRO A 213 30.76 -10.37 -11.23
C PRO A 213 31.06 -8.91 -10.87
N ASP A 214 32.26 -8.44 -11.21
CA ASP A 214 32.76 -7.11 -10.85
C ASP A 214 31.94 -5.93 -11.39
N ASP A 215 31.24 -6.14 -12.50
CA ASP A 215 30.39 -5.15 -13.15
C ASP A 215 28.95 -5.16 -12.61
N ALA A 216 28.64 -6.03 -11.64
CA ALA A 216 27.32 -6.12 -11.05
C ALA A 216 27.01 -5.00 -10.08
N TRP A 217 25.73 -4.68 -10.00
CA TRP A 217 25.18 -3.67 -9.12
C TRP A 217 23.70 -3.95 -8.87
N VAL A 218 23.20 -3.45 -7.74
CA VAL A 218 21.83 -3.64 -7.28
C VAL A 218 21.04 -2.35 -7.47
N LEU A 219 19.89 -2.47 -8.13
CA LEU A 219 18.82 -1.50 -8.17
C LEU A 219 17.77 -1.89 -7.14
N GLY A 220 17.84 -1.26 -5.97
CA GLY A 220 16.87 -1.36 -4.90
C GLY A 220 15.67 -0.46 -5.14
N ILE A 221 14.47 -0.98 -4.94
CA ILE A 221 13.21 -0.23 -5.03
C ILE A 221 12.42 -0.44 -3.75
N ASP A 222 12.22 0.64 -3.02
CA ASP A 222 11.48 0.65 -1.77
C ASP A 222 9.99 0.31 -1.99
N GLU A 223 9.34 -0.14 -0.94
CA GLU A 223 7.90 -0.43 -0.93
C GLU A 223 7.08 0.81 -1.29
N HIS A 224 5.94 0.59 -1.97
CA HIS A 224 5.08 1.67 -2.48
C HIS A 224 5.84 2.77 -3.25
N THR A 225 6.90 2.38 -3.96
CA THR A 225 7.74 3.24 -4.80
C THR A 225 7.84 2.64 -6.19
N VAL A 226 7.87 3.51 -7.20
CA VAL A 226 7.99 3.13 -8.61
C VAL A 226 9.07 3.93 -9.29
N LEU A 227 9.93 3.21 -10.00
CA LEU A 227 10.82 3.73 -11.02
C LEU A 227 10.09 3.70 -12.36
N VAL A 228 9.94 4.84 -13.03
CA VAL A 228 9.46 4.90 -14.42
C VAL A 228 10.57 5.42 -15.32
N VAL A 229 10.95 4.61 -16.31
CA VAL A 229 11.97 4.94 -17.30
C VAL A 229 11.31 5.14 -18.65
N ASP A 230 11.47 6.33 -19.21
CA ASP A 230 11.24 6.58 -20.63
C ASP A 230 12.54 6.27 -21.39
N LEU A 231 12.56 5.18 -22.13
CA LEU A 231 13.76 4.68 -22.81
C LEU A 231 14.11 5.48 -24.07
N GLU A 232 13.15 6.22 -24.63
CA GLU A 232 13.39 7.10 -25.77
C GLU A 232 13.94 8.45 -25.31
N ALA A 233 13.29 9.07 -24.34
CA ALA A 233 13.76 10.31 -23.74
C ALA A 233 14.97 10.11 -22.81
N ARG A 234 15.33 8.86 -22.49
CA ARG A 234 16.34 8.48 -21.49
C ARG A 234 16.12 9.14 -20.14
N THR A 235 14.86 9.32 -19.74
CA THR A 235 14.52 9.98 -18.47
C THR A 235 13.96 8.99 -17.46
N VAL A 236 14.31 9.22 -16.21
CA VAL A 236 13.91 8.45 -15.04
C VAL A 236 13.08 9.35 -14.14
N VAL A 237 11.94 8.84 -13.68
CA VAL A 237 11.11 9.46 -12.66
C VAL A 237 10.94 8.48 -11.52
N VAL A 238 11.18 8.96 -10.30
CA VAL A 238 10.89 8.22 -9.06
C VAL A 238 9.60 8.77 -8.47
N SER A 239 8.61 7.92 -8.24
CA SER A 239 7.34 8.31 -7.63
C SER A 239 6.98 7.33 -6.51
N GLY A 240 6.10 7.74 -5.60
CA GLY A 240 5.71 6.94 -4.44
C GLY A 240 6.20 7.51 -3.13
N ARG A 241 6.43 6.64 -2.13
CA ARG A 241 6.70 7.07 -0.74
C ARG A 241 8.16 6.97 -0.32
N GLY A 242 8.89 6.01 -0.84
CA GLY A 242 10.29 5.75 -0.51
C GLY A 242 11.24 6.33 -1.55
N GLY A 243 12.24 5.55 -1.92
CA GLY A 243 13.19 5.90 -2.97
C GLY A 243 13.72 4.70 -3.74
N LEU A 244 14.72 4.99 -4.56
CA LEU A 244 15.52 4.00 -5.26
C LEU A 244 16.92 4.02 -4.68
N THR A 245 17.52 2.86 -4.55
CA THR A 245 18.92 2.73 -4.13
C THR A 245 19.72 2.08 -5.24
N VAL A 246 20.77 2.75 -5.71
CA VAL A 246 21.82 2.12 -6.51
C VAL A 246 22.93 1.69 -5.56
N ARG A 247 23.15 0.39 -5.43
CA ARG A 247 24.15 -0.19 -4.55
C ARG A 247 25.17 -0.98 -5.34
N ARG A 248 26.46 -0.74 -5.10
CA ARG A 248 27.57 -1.49 -5.68
C ARG A 248 28.73 -1.55 -4.73
N ARG A 249 29.24 -2.76 -4.46
CA ARG A 249 30.43 -3.00 -3.64
C ARG A 249 30.36 -2.27 -2.27
N GLY A 250 29.20 -2.34 -1.63
CA GLY A 250 28.94 -1.71 -0.32
C GLY A 250 28.72 -0.19 -0.35
N ALA A 251 28.89 0.47 -1.49
CA ALA A 251 28.51 1.87 -1.66
C ALA A 251 27.06 1.97 -2.15
N SER A 252 26.27 2.85 -1.53
CA SER A 252 24.87 3.08 -1.89
C SER A 252 24.62 4.55 -2.19
N GLN A 253 23.88 4.81 -3.27
CA GLN A 253 23.36 6.12 -3.61
C GLN A 253 21.83 6.05 -3.67
N VAL A 254 21.17 6.94 -2.94
CA VAL A 254 19.70 6.98 -2.84
C VAL A 254 19.14 8.11 -3.68
N PHE A 255 18.05 7.82 -4.39
CA PHE A 255 17.26 8.76 -5.18
C PHE A 255 15.84 8.80 -4.61
N ALA A 256 15.41 9.94 -4.09
CA ALA A 256 14.13 10.08 -3.40
C ALA A 256 12.95 10.17 -4.38
N ALA A 257 11.76 9.78 -3.94
CA ALA A 257 10.52 10.06 -4.67
C ALA A 257 10.36 11.56 -4.99
N GLY A 258 9.79 11.84 -6.16
CA GLY A 258 9.66 13.18 -6.74
C GLY A 258 10.85 13.59 -7.61
N GLN A 259 11.96 12.86 -7.59
CA GLN A 259 13.10 13.17 -8.45
C GLN A 259 12.85 12.76 -9.91
N ARG A 260 13.26 13.65 -10.82
CA ARG A 260 13.40 13.39 -12.25
C ARG A 260 14.86 13.58 -12.64
N LEU A 261 15.45 12.58 -13.29
CA LEU A 261 16.85 12.57 -13.68
C LEU A 261 17.04 11.89 -15.04
N GLU A 262 18.18 12.12 -15.66
CA GLU A 262 18.60 11.36 -16.84
C GLU A 262 19.02 9.95 -16.43
N LEU A 263 18.72 8.95 -17.27
CA LEU A 263 19.12 7.56 -17.06
C LEU A 263 20.63 7.43 -16.88
N ASP A 264 21.41 8.25 -17.59
CA ASP A 264 22.87 8.26 -17.49
C ASP A 264 23.39 8.64 -16.10
N ALA A 265 22.64 9.43 -15.32
CA ALA A 265 23.00 9.75 -13.95
C ALA A 265 22.84 8.53 -13.02
N LEU A 266 21.80 7.73 -13.23
CA LEU A 266 21.60 6.47 -12.52
C LEU A 266 22.71 5.45 -12.90
N LEU A 267 23.07 5.38 -14.18
CA LEU A 267 24.15 4.50 -14.66
C LEU A 267 25.54 4.96 -14.18
N ALA A 268 25.78 6.27 -14.03
CA ALA A 268 27.01 6.77 -13.44
C ALA A 268 27.15 6.35 -11.97
N ALA A 269 26.05 6.39 -11.20
CA ALA A 269 26.01 5.85 -9.84
C ALA A 269 26.35 4.35 -9.83
N ALA A 270 25.78 3.58 -10.78
CA ALA A 270 26.07 2.15 -10.93
C ALA A 270 27.53 1.87 -11.30
N ARG A 271 28.18 2.74 -12.08
CA ARG A 271 29.62 2.61 -12.40
C ARG A 271 30.54 2.97 -11.23
N GLY A 272 30.04 3.60 -10.17
CA GLY A 272 30.84 4.09 -9.06
C GLY A 272 31.50 5.45 -9.35
N ASP A 273 31.05 6.16 -10.38
CA ASP A 273 31.57 7.46 -10.81
C ASP A 273 30.97 8.61 -9.96
N ALA A 274 31.10 8.51 -8.63
CA ALA A 274 30.53 9.48 -7.68
C ALA A 274 31.33 10.80 -7.58
N THR A 275 31.95 11.27 -8.67
CA THR A 275 32.69 12.55 -8.72
C THR A 275 32.10 13.60 -9.65
N ARG A 276 30.89 13.42 -10.22
CA ARG A 276 30.31 14.43 -11.16
C ARG A 276 28.89 14.92 -10.90
N ALA A 277 28.19 14.45 -9.87
CA ALA A 277 26.85 14.97 -9.53
C ALA A 277 26.91 16.08 -8.46
N ARG A 278 27.63 17.17 -8.75
CA ARG A 278 27.48 18.47 -8.07
C ARG A 278 27.55 19.59 -9.10
N ALA A 279 26.44 19.81 -9.78
CA ALA A 279 26.05 21.06 -10.45
C ALA A 279 24.60 20.85 -10.90
N SER A 280 23.62 21.24 -10.09
CA SER A 280 23.09 22.59 -10.14
C SER A 280 22.53 23.04 -8.78
N GLU A 281 22.95 24.22 -8.35
CA GLU A 281 22.34 25.01 -7.27
C GLU A 281 21.89 26.35 -7.88
N PRO A 282 20.86 27.04 -7.34
CA PRO A 282 21.09 27.95 -6.21
C PRO A 282 19.93 27.90 -5.16
N ALA A 283 20.01 28.31 -3.89
CA ALA A 283 20.99 29.01 -3.08
C ALA A 283 20.75 28.75 -1.56
N ARG A 284 21.83 28.79 -0.77
CA ARG A 284 22.05 29.21 0.65
C ARG A 284 20.79 29.56 1.49
N ALA A 285 20.63 29.13 2.76
CA ALA A 285 21.53 29.10 3.92
C ALA A 285 20.95 28.12 4.99
N ALA A 286 21.60 27.62 6.04
CA ALA A 286 22.83 27.99 6.75
C ALA A 286 23.48 26.75 7.39
N ALA A 287 24.77 26.89 7.69
CA ALA A 287 25.69 25.84 8.11
C ALA A 287 25.57 25.42 9.59
N GLY A 288 25.98 24.17 9.83
CA GLY A 288 26.32 23.62 11.15
C GLY A 288 26.87 22.21 10.99
N ALA A 289 28.17 22.08 10.77
CA ALA A 289 28.87 20.83 10.56
C ALA A 289 29.01 20.01 11.86
N GLY A 290 28.78 18.71 11.74
CA GLY A 290 29.15 17.70 12.73
C GLY A 290 28.94 16.32 12.12
N ALA A 291 30.02 15.68 11.70
CA ALA A 291 30.02 14.30 11.24
C ALA A 291 29.53 13.40 12.40
N ALA A 292 28.31 12.90 12.27
CA ALA A 292 27.77 11.84 13.10
C ALA A 292 27.16 10.82 12.15
N GLU A 293 27.58 9.57 12.30
CA GLU A 293 26.94 8.40 11.73
C GLU A 293 25.43 8.53 11.95
N ALA A 294 24.70 8.63 10.84
CA ALA A 294 23.25 8.60 10.88
C ALA A 294 22.84 7.18 11.27
N GLU A 295 22.67 6.94 12.57
CA GLU A 295 21.78 5.90 13.07
C GLU A 295 20.43 6.09 12.36
N LYS A 296 20.16 5.19 11.40
CA LYS A 296 18.88 5.11 10.70
C LYS A 296 17.80 4.81 11.74
N ALA A 297 16.80 5.69 11.81
CA ALA A 297 15.66 5.57 12.70
C ALA A 297 14.96 4.20 12.55
N PRO A 298 14.44 3.62 13.64
CA PRO A 298 13.85 2.28 13.61
C PRO A 298 12.52 2.27 12.85
N GLY A 299 12.42 1.37 11.86
CA GLY A 299 11.20 0.80 11.27
C GLY A 299 10.16 1.80 10.75
N GLN A 300 10.20 2.10 9.45
CA GLN A 300 9.02 2.69 8.80
C GLN A 300 7.89 1.65 8.78
N ARG A 301 6.78 1.97 9.46
CA ARG A 301 5.56 1.13 9.49
C ARG A 301 4.92 1.09 8.10
N SER A 302 4.25 -0.02 7.76
CA SER A 302 3.47 -0.13 6.51
C SER A 302 2.46 1.01 6.39
N PRO A 303 2.06 1.42 5.16
CA PRO A 303 1.22 2.60 5.00
C PRO A 303 -0.18 2.45 5.61
N LEU A 304 -0.77 1.25 5.55
CA LEU A 304 -2.04 0.95 6.22
C LEU A 304 -1.88 1.07 7.74
N LEU A 305 -0.83 0.49 8.32
CA LEU A 305 -0.59 0.54 9.76
C LEU A 305 -0.27 1.96 10.27
N ALA A 306 0.40 2.78 9.45
CA ALA A 306 0.62 4.19 9.75
C ALA A 306 -0.70 4.97 9.77
N GLU A 307 -1.60 4.72 8.82
CA GLU A 307 -2.92 5.35 8.77
C GLU A 307 -3.84 4.88 9.91
N VAL A 308 -3.81 3.58 10.23
CA VAL A 308 -4.49 3.01 11.40
C VAL A 308 -4.07 3.73 12.68
N ALA A 309 -2.75 3.88 12.92
CA ALA A 309 -2.23 4.56 14.10
C ALA A 309 -2.67 6.04 14.16
N ARG A 310 -2.70 6.73 13.02
CA ARG A 310 -3.17 8.13 12.93
C ARG A 310 -4.66 8.24 13.28
N LEU A 311 -5.49 7.35 12.75
CA LEU A 311 -6.94 7.33 12.99
C LEU A 311 -7.29 6.91 14.42
N GLU A 312 -6.55 5.97 14.99
CA GLU A 312 -6.66 5.62 16.40
C GLU A 312 -6.36 6.83 17.30
N GLN A 313 -5.28 7.58 17.04
CA GLN A 313 -4.96 8.79 17.80
C GLN A 313 -6.03 9.90 17.64
N ALA A 314 -6.61 10.04 16.44
CA ALA A 314 -7.71 10.97 16.20
C ALA A 314 -8.97 10.57 17.01
N PHE A 315 -9.28 9.27 17.04
CA PHE A 315 -10.36 8.73 17.86
C PHE A 315 -10.14 8.99 19.35
N GLU A 316 -8.94 8.73 19.89
CA GLU A 316 -8.62 9.03 21.30
C GLU A 316 -8.89 10.50 21.64
N SER A 317 -8.44 11.39 20.77
CA SER A 317 -8.60 12.83 20.96
C SER A 317 -10.08 13.23 20.94
N ALA A 318 -10.88 12.62 20.07
CA ALA A 318 -12.32 12.84 19.99
C ALA A 318 -13.07 12.31 21.23
N ILE A 319 -12.70 11.13 21.74
CA ILE A 319 -13.25 10.57 22.98
C ILE A 319 -12.91 11.48 24.18
N ALA A 320 -11.65 11.90 24.32
CA ALA A 320 -11.23 12.81 25.38
C ALA A 320 -11.96 14.16 25.30
N GLY A 321 -12.22 14.65 24.09
CA GLY A 321 -12.96 15.88 23.83
C GLY A 321 -14.50 15.75 23.91
N ARG A 322 -15.04 14.54 24.16
CA ARG A 322 -16.49 14.24 24.12
C ARG A 322 -17.16 14.58 22.79
N LYS A 323 -16.45 14.39 21.69
CA LYS A 323 -16.90 14.72 20.35
C LYS A 323 -17.31 13.46 19.57
N ALA A 324 -18.54 12.99 19.81
CA ALA A 324 -19.03 11.72 19.26
C ALA A 324 -18.96 11.66 17.72
N SER A 325 -19.27 12.75 17.02
CA SER A 325 -19.21 12.80 15.55
C SER A 325 -17.79 12.64 15.00
N GLU A 326 -16.79 13.29 15.61
CA GLU A 326 -15.38 13.15 15.20
C GLU A 326 -14.85 11.73 15.47
N ALA A 327 -15.29 11.11 16.57
CA ALA A 327 -14.95 9.72 16.88
C ALA A 327 -15.56 8.73 15.86
N ALA A 328 -16.83 8.93 15.49
CA ALA A 328 -17.50 8.12 14.46
C ALA A 328 -16.86 8.31 13.08
N GLU A 329 -16.47 9.53 12.73
CA GLU A 329 -15.77 9.84 11.47
C GLU A 329 -14.42 9.10 11.38
N ALA A 330 -13.65 9.05 12.47
CA ALA A 330 -12.40 8.28 12.51
C ALA A 330 -12.62 6.78 12.24
N ILE A 331 -13.66 6.18 12.83
CA ILE A 331 -14.03 4.77 12.62
C ILE A 331 -14.43 4.51 11.16
N LEU A 332 -15.32 5.35 10.60
CA LEU A 332 -15.78 5.18 9.21
C LEU A 332 -14.64 5.41 8.20
N THR A 333 -13.72 6.34 8.51
CA THR A 333 -12.52 6.56 7.69
C THR A 333 -11.59 5.35 7.73
N LEU A 334 -11.45 4.71 8.90
CA LEU A 334 -10.66 3.49 9.05
C LEU A 334 -11.28 2.31 8.26
N ASP A 335 -12.59 2.11 8.34
CA ASP A 335 -13.30 1.09 7.55
C ASP A 335 -13.08 1.28 6.04
N ARG A 336 -13.20 2.53 5.56
CA ARG A 336 -12.91 2.87 4.17
C ARG A 336 -11.47 2.59 3.78
N ALA A 337 -10.50 2.94 4.63
CA ALA A 337 -9.10 2.63 4.38
C ALA A 337 -8.89 1.11 4.25
N ILE A 338 -9.44 0.31 5.18
CA ILE A 338 -9.35 -1.16 5.11
C ILE A 338 -9.92 -1.69 3.78
N ALA A 339 -11.06 -1.17 3.32
CA ALA A 339 -11.66 -1.56 2.04
C ALA A 339 -10.84 -1.09 0.82
N GLU A 340 -10.17 0.06 0.89
CA GLU A 340 -9.31 0.53 -0.20
C GLU A 340 -8.04 -0.31 -0.33
N TRP A 341 -7.53 -0.83 0.78
CA TRP A 341 -6.34 -1.69 0.84
C TRP A 341 -6.64 -3.17 0.59
N SER A 342 -7.91 -3.61 0.61
CA SER A 342 -8.27 -5.01 0.36
C SER A 342 -8.04 -5.49 -1.08
N ALA A 343 -7.85 -4.55 -2.02
CA ALA A 343 -7.49 -4.84 -3.41
C ALA A 343 -5.99 -5.13 -3.60
N ASP A 344 -5.16 -4.90 -2.57
CA ASP A 344 -3.76 -5.27 -2.61
C ASP A 344 -3.64 -6.80 -2.67
N THR A 345 -2.93 -7.29 -3.69
CA THR A 345 -2.75 -8.72 -3.94
C THR A 345 -1.65 -9.33 -3.09
N LEU A 346 -0.86 -8.51 -2.39
CA LEU A 346 0.10 -8.97 -1.39
C LEU A 346 -0.63 -9.49 -0.16
N GLN A 347 -0.44 -10.77 0.14
CA GLN A 347 -1.01 -11.43 1.32
C GLN A 347 -0.23 -11.05 2.58
N THR A 348 -0.54 -9.90 3.19
CA THR A 348 -0.05 -9.53 4.52
C THR A 348 -1.16 -9.69 5.58
N ASP A 349 -0.80 -9.82 6.86
CA ASP A 349 -1.75 -9.92 7.99
C ASP A 349 -2.27 -8.54 8.46
N GLU A 350 -1.89 -7.47 7.76
CA GLU A 350 -2.19 -6.09 8.13
C GLU A 350 -3.68 -5.72 8.08
N PRO A 351 -4.48 -6.16 7.08
CA PRO A 351 -5.91 -5.86 7.05
C PRO A 351 -6.65 -6.46 8.24
N ASP A 352 -6.22 -7.63 8.72
CA ASP A 352 -6.83 -8.28 9.88
C ASP A 352 -6.48 -7.55 11.18
N ARG A 353 -5.23 -7.10 11.33
CA ARG A 353 -4.83 -6.23 12.45
C ARG A 353 -5.60 -4.90 12.45
N ALA A 354 -5.75 -4.27 11.28
CA ALA A 354 -6.53 -3.03 11.14
C ALA A 354 -8.01 -3.24 11.51
N ARG A 355 -8.60 -4.38 11.11
CA ARG A 355 -9.98 -4.74 11.47
C ARG A 355 -10.15 -5.00 12.96
N ALA A 356 -9.18 -5.62 13.62
CA ALA A 356 -9.21 -5.79 15.07
C ALA A 356 -9.22 -4.45 15.81
N ILE A 357 -8.44 -3.47 15.34
CA ILE A 357 -8.45 -2.11 15.88
C ILE A 357 -9.80 -1.44 15.63
N LEU A 358 -10.33 -1.52 14.40
CA LEU A 358 -11.67 -1.02 14.07
C LEU A 358 -12.74 -1.52 15.07
N TYR A 359 -12.77 -2.82 15.34
CA TYR A 359 -13.71 -3.40 16.30
C TYR A 359 -13.49 -2.89 17.72
N SER A 360 -12.23 -2.69 18.14
CA SER A 360 -11.92 -2.07 19.43
C SER A 360 -12.46 -0.63 19.52
N LEU A 361 -12.28 0.19 18.48
CA LEU A 361 -12.79 1.56 18.46
C LEU A 361 -14.32 1.60 18.50
N VAL A 362 -15.00 0.74 17.74
CA VAL A 362 -16.48 0.60 17.76
C VAL A 362 -16.97 0.25 19.16
N GLN A 363 -16.35 -0.73 19.83
CA GLN A 363 -16.73 -1.11 21.18
C GLN A 363 -16.55 0.05 22.16
N ARG A 364 -15.41 0.74 22.11
CA ARG A 364 -15.11 1.86 23.01
C ARG A 364 -16.01 3.06 22.80
N LEU A 365 -16.40 3.34 21.55
CA LEU A 365 -17.43 4.35 21.26
C LEU A 365 -18.78 3.94 21.87
N GLY A 366 -19.15 2.66 21.77
CA GLY A 366 -20.34 2.09 22.41
C GLY A 366 -20.33 2.25 23.93
N GLU A 367 -19.20 1.95 24.58
CA GLU A 367 -19.02 2.14 26.03
C GLU A 367 -19.15 3.61 26.43
N ALA A 368 -18.53 4.53 25.68
CA ALA A 368 -18.64 5.97 25.91
C ALA A 368 -20.08 6.49 25.68
N ALA A 369 -20.81 5.91 24.75
CA ALA A 369 -22.20 6.24 24.45
C ALA A 369 -23.21 5.61 25.43
N ALA A 370 -22.83 4.60 26.23
CA ALA A 370 -23.74 3.88 27.13
C ALA A 370 -24.46 4.77 28.14
N GLY A 371 -23.86 5.91 28.51
CA GLY A 371 -24.52 6.94 29.33
C GLY A 371 -25.47 7.85 28.54
N GLY A 372 -25.15 8.17 27.28
CA GLY A 372 -25.93 9.06 26.43
C GLY A 372 -27.11 8.38 25.70
N LEU A 373 -27.11 7.05 25.61
CA LEU A 373 -28.20 6.25 25.06
C LEU A 373 -29.32 5.93 26.08
N ARG A 374 -29.14 6.33 27.34
CA ARG A 374 -30.20 6.19 28.37
C ARG A 374 -31.32 7.18 28.10
N ASP A 375 -32.56 6.80 28.41
CA ASP A 375 -33.68 7.74 28.37
C ASP A 375 -33.35 8.90 29.34
N PRO A 376 -33.25 10.16 28.88
CA PRO A 376 -33.01 11.30 29.75
C PRO A 376 -34.01 11.40 30.90
N ARG A 377 -35.22 10.83 30.72
CA ARG A 377 -36.24 10.78 31.76
C ARG A 377 -35.83 9.91 32.94
N GLU A 378 -35.16 8.79 32.71
CA GLU A 378 -34.68 7.90 33.78
C GLU A 378 -33.58 8.55 34.61
N LEU A 379 -32.71 9.35 33.98
CA LEU A 379 -31.66 10.12 34.66
C LEU A 379 -32.24 11.24 35.53
N LEU A 380 -33.28 11.92 35.05
CA LEU A 380 -33.87 13.08 35.71
C LEU A 380 -34.97 12.71 36.72
N ALA A 381 -35.60 11.54 36.58
CA ALA A 381 -36.70 11.08 37.42
C ALA A 381 -36.48 11.28 38.93
N PRO A 382 -35.37 10.83 39.54
CA PRO A 382 -35.17 10.98 40.99
C PRO A 382 -35.13 12.45 41.44
N LEU A 383 -34.61 13.35 40.62
CA LEU A 383 -34.57 14.79 40.93
C LEU A 383 -35.95 15.42 40.75
N VAL A 384 -36.63 15.12 39.64
CA VAL A 384 -37.93 15.70 39.28
C VAL A 384 -39.01 15.22 40.25
N GLU A 385 -39.03 13.94 40.61
CA GLU A 385 -39.98 13.37 41.57
C GLU A 385 -39.83 13.99 42.96
N ASN A 386 -38.60 14.23 43.42
CA ASN A 386 -38.36 14.95 44.68
C ASN A 386 -38.86 16.40 44.63
N LEU A 387 -38.70 17.09 43.50
CA LEU A 387 -39.23 18.45 43.32
C LEU A 387 -40.76 18.48 43.23
N ILE A 388 -41.39 17.46 42.65
CA ILE A 388 -42.85 17.29 42.65
C ILE A 388 -43.36 17.07 44.09
N THR A 389 -42.68 16.23 44.87
CA THR A 389 -43.00 15.99 46.29
C THR A 389 -42.88 17.29 47.11
N LEU A 390 -41.76 18.00 46.99
CA LEU A 390 -41.55 19.30 47.65
C LEU A 390 -42.63 20.32 47.26
N ARG A 391 -43.01 20.37 45.98
CA ARG A 391 -44.12 21.21 45.52
C ARG A 391 -45.43 20.85 46.23
N GLY A 392 -45.71 19.57 46.41
CA GLY A 392 -46.87 19.06 47.15
C GLY A 392 -46.87 19.50 48.62
N GLU A 393 -45.74 19.35 49.31
CA GLU A 393 -45.56 19.76 50.72
C GLU A 393 -45.77 21.28 50.90
N LEU A 394 -45.18 22.10 50.02
CA LEU A 394 -45.34 23.55 50.04
C LEU A 394 -46.82 23.96 49.85
N ARG A 395 -47.56 23.27 48.99
CA ARG A 395 -49.00 23.50 48.82
C ARG A 395 -49.79 23.11 50.06
N ALA A 396 -49.47 21.99 50.71
CA ALA A 396 -50.11 21.57 51.95
C ALA A 396 -49.88 22.58 53.10
N ALA A 397 -48.69 23.18 53.14
CA ALA A 397 -48.33 24.26 54.08
C ALA A 397 -48.90 25.64 53.69
N ARG A 398 -49.71 25.73 52.62
CA ARG A 398 -50.27 26.98 52.06
C ARG A 398 -49.23 27.99 51.56
N ALA A 399 -48.01 27.54 51.27
CA ALA A 399 -46.92 28.34 50.72
C ALA A 399 -46.98 28.37 49.17
N PHE A 400 -48.09 28.85 48.61
CA PHE A 400 -48.38 28.77 47.16
C PHE A 400 -47.31 29.45 46.29
N GLU A 401 -46.85 30.64 46.68
CA GLU A 401 -45.77 31.39 46.01
C GLU A 401 -44.43 30.63 45.91
N LEU A 402 -44.15 29.74 46.86
CA LEU A 402 -42.96 28.89 46.82
C LEU A 402 -43.18 27.66 45.94
N ALA A 403 -44.38 27.07 45.97
CA ALA A 403 -44.75 25.96 45.11
C ALA A 403 -44.75 26.34 43.62
N ASP A 404 -45.24 27.54 43.29
CA ASP A 404 -45.26 28.04 41.91
C ASP A 404 -43.84 28.33 41.41
N ARG A 405 -42.96 28.87 42.27
CA ARG A 405 -41.52 29.02 41.94
C ARG A 405 -40.82 27.69 41.61
N VAL A 406 -41.19 26.59 42.25
CA VAL A 406 -40.67 25.26 41.90
C VAL A 406 -41.15 24.82 40.51
N ARG A 407 -42.43 25.04 40.21
CA ARG A 407 -43.01 24.74 38.89
C ARG A 407 -42.33 25.55 37.78
N ASP A 408 -42.16 26.85 37.99
CA ASP A 408 -41.56 27.73 36.98
C ASP A 408 -40.11 27.38 36.68
N ARG A 409 -39.35 26.96 37.70
CA ARG A 409 -37.97 26.46 37.52
C ARG A 409 -37.92 25.16 36.74
N LEU A 410 -38.88 24.25 36.94
CA LEU A 410 -38.98 23.02 36.15
C LEU A 410 -39.33 23.33 34.69
N ILE A 411 -40.28 24.24 34.45
CA ILE A 411 -40.64 24.68 33.08
C ILE A 411 -39.45 25.34 32.39
N ALA A 412 -38.69 26.19 33.09
CA ALA A 412 -37.48 26.82 32.57
C ALA A 412 -36.39 25.80 32.19
N ALA A 413 -36.38 24.63 32.85
CA ALA A 413 -35.52 23.49 32.50
C ALA A 413 -36.13 22.55 31.44
N ARG A 414 -37.21 22.98 30.75
CA ARG A 414 -37.98 22.20 29.76
C ARG A 414 -38.69 20.96 30.32
N ILE A 415 -38.99 20.96 31.62
CA ILE A 415 -39.72 19.90 32.31
C ILE A 415 -41.13 20.39 32.59
N GLU A 416 -42.11 19.85 31.88
CA GLU A 416 -43.51 20.22 32.06
C GLU A 416 -44.21 19.26 33.00
N LEU A 417 -45.01 19.80 33.92
CA LEU A 417 -45.82 19.03 34.86
C LEU A 417 -47.28 19.04 34.41
N ARG A 418 -47.89 17.86 34.32
CA ARG A 418 -49.32 17.66 34.06
C ARG A 418 -49.97 16.96 35.25
N ASP A 419 -50.99 17.58 35.82
CA ASP A 419 -51.75 16.96 36.91
C ASP A 419 -52.81 16.02 36.34
N THR A 420 -52.83 14.78 36.80
CA THR A 420 -53.81 13.75 36.40
C THR A 420 -54.57 13.24 37.63
N PRO A 421 -55.71 12.54 37.45
CA PRO A 421 -56.42 11.90 38.57
C PRO A 421 -55.56 10.91 39.37
N GLY A 422 -54.47 10.39 38.80
CA GLY A 422 -53.51 9.48 39.44
C GLY A 422 -52.27 10.16 40.04
N GLY A 423 -52.17 11.49 39.97
CA GLY A 423 -51.00 12.26 40.45
C GLY A 423 -50.39 13.17 39.37
N THR A 424 -49.36 13.94 39.73
CA THR A 424 -48.60 14.78 38.79
C THR A 424 -47.65 13.90 37.97
N VAL A 425 -47.81 13.89 36.65
CA VAL A 425 -46.87 13.30 35.69
C VAL A 425 -46.03 14.40 35.05
N TRP A 426 -44.89 14.05 34.47
CA TRP A 426 -43.99 15.02 33.85
C TRP A 426 -43.45 14.54 32.51
N GLU A 427 -43.09 15.50 31.66
CA GLU A 427 -42.53 15.25 30.33
C GLU A 427 -41.37 16.21 30.05
N LEU A 428 -40.37 15.74 29.30
CA LEU A 428 -39.29 16.57 28.78
C LEU A 428 -39.72 17.13 27.43
N ARG A 429 -39.72 18.45 27.26
CA ARG A 429 -39.92 19.07 25.94
C ARG A 429 -38.58 19.23 25.23
N GLU A 430 -38.55 18.88 23.94
CA GLU A 430 -37.38 19.07 23.08
C GLU A 430 -36.91 20.53 23.04
#